data_AF-A0A2N8KM15-F1
#
_entry.id   AF-A0A2N8KM15-F1
#
_cell.length_a   1.000
_cell.length_b   1.000
_cell.length_c   1.000
_cell.angle_alpha   90.00
_cell.angle_beta   90.00
_cell.angle_gamma   90.00
#
_symmetry.space_group_name_H-M   'P 1'
#
loop_
_entity.id
_entity.type
_entity.pdbx_description
1 polymer ?
#
loop_
_entity_poly.entity_id
_entity_poly.type
_entity_poly.pdbx_seq_one_letter_code
_entity_poly.pdbx_strand_id
1 'polypeptide(L)' 'MDDVLADGNYRGWSYVICATRSGAQAEWTVYIEGIADPAGDPRQDMADVGGSFASSDEAIATAHSFMHSFIDAAQGQD' A
#
# COMPACT_ATOMS: atom_id res chain seq x y z
N MET A 1 -7.80 -11.44 -10.33
CA MET A 1 -7.58 -10.10 -10.90
C MET A 1 -7.63 -9.18 -9.72
N ASP A 2 -6.56 -8.44 -9.51
CA ASP A 2 -6.43 -7.56 -8.36
C ASP A 2 -7.11 -6.24 -8.65
N ASP A 3 -7.85 -5.74 -7.67
CA ASP A 3 -8.55 -4.48 -7.78
C ASP A 3 -7.62 -3.39 -7.23
N VAL A 4 -7.32 -2.39 -8.07
CA VAL A 4 -6.70 -1.16 -7.59
C VAL A 4 -7.74 -0.42 -6.76
N LEU A 5 -7.45 -0.28 -5.46
CA LEU A 5 -8.36 0.37 -4.52
C LEU A 5 -8.13 1.88 -4.45
N ALA A 6 -6.87 2.32 -4.51
CA ALA A 6 -6.49 3.72 -4.44
C ALA A 6 -5.05 3.93 -4.95
N ASP A 7 -4.73 5.16 -5.32
CA ASP A 7 -3.37 5.66 -5.49
C ASP A 7 -3.09 6.79 -4.50
N GLY A 8 -1.81 6.99 -4.18
CA GLY A 8 -1.40 7.99 -3.20
C GLY A 8 -0.06 8.63 -3.52
N ASN A 9 0.10 9.88 -3.09
CA ASN A 9 1.38 10.57 -3.05
C ASN A 9 1.64 11.07 -1.63
N TYR A 10 2.81 10.77 -1.08
CA TYR A 10 3.23 11.25 0.22
C TYR A 10 4.70 11.64 0.18
N ARG A 11 5.00 12.91 0.50
CA ARG A 11 6.36 13.49 0.48
C ARG A 11 7.11 13.27 -0.84
N GLY A 12 6.39 13.32 -1.96
CA GLY A 12 6.95 13.13 -3.31
C GLY A 12 7.07 11.66 -3.73
N TRP A 13 6.85 10.71 -2.82
CA TRP A 13 6.77 9.29 -3.16
C TRP A 13 5.37 8.97 -3.69
N SER A 14 5.31 8.18 -4.75
CA SER A 14 4.05 7.69 -5.31
C SER A 14 3.88 6.21 -5.03
N TYR A 15 2.64 5.78 -4.78
CA TYR A 15 2.32 4.38 -4.50
C TYR A 15 0.89 4.04 -4.93
N VAL A 16 0.65 2.75 -5.21
CA VAL A 16 -0.67 2.21 -5.59
C VAL A 16 -1.08 1.16 -4.57
N ILE A 17 -2.27 1.32 -4.01
CA ILE A 17 -2.88 0.37 -3.09
C ILE A 17 -3.73 -0.59 -3.90
N CYS A 18 -3.32 -1.86 -3.91
CA CYS A 18 -4.02 -2.95 -4.55
C CYS A 18 -4.63 -3.86 -3.49
N ALA A 19 -5.74 -4.51 -3.82
CA ALA A 19 -6.27 -5.57 -2.98
C ALA A 19 -6.75 -6.77 -3.78
N THR A 20 -6.50 -7.95 -3.22
CA THR A 20 -7.05 -9.20 -3.71
C THR A 20 -8.20 -9.59 -2.80
N ARG A 21 -9.40 -9.78 -3.39
CA ARG A 21 -10.54 -10.34 -2.68
C ARG A 21 -10.47 -11.87 -2.74
N SER A 22 -10.23 -12.50 -1.59
CA SER A 22 -10.32 -13.96 -1.47
C SER A 22 -11.78 -14.41 -1.46
N GLY A 23 -12.18 -15.19 -2.47
CA GLY A 23 -13.55 -15.70 -2.63
C GLY A 23 -14.02 -16.66 -1.52
N ALA A 24 -13.12 -17.15 -0.66
CA ALA A 24 -13.47 -18.09 0.39
C ALA A 24 -14.00 -17.42 1.67
N GLN A 25 -13.68 -16.15 1.92
CA GLN A 25 -14.05 -15.49 3.19
C GLN A 25 -14.50 -14.01 3.06
N ALA A 26 -14.60 -13.46 1.84
CA ALA A 26 -14.88 -12.03 1.64
C ALA A 26 -13.88 -11.11 2.36
N GLU A 27 -12.67 -11.62 2.60
CA GLU A 27 -11.56 -10.92 3.22
C GLU A 27 -10.79 -10.18 2.13
N TRP A 28 -10.52 -8.91 2.36
CA TRP A 28 -9.64 -8.12 1.52
C TRP A 28 -8.21 -8.30 2.03
N THR A 29 -7.32 -8.79 1.17
CA THR A 29 -5.87 -8.73 1.41
C THR A 29 -5.32 -7.55 0.64
N VAL A 30 -4.65 -6.63 1.34
CA VAL A 30 -4.16 -5.37 0.76
C VAL A 30 -2.65 -5.42 0.66
N TYR A 31 -2.14 -4.95 -0.46
CA TYR A 31 -0.73 -4.83 -0.70
C TYR A 31 -0.48 -3.56 -1.50
N ILE A 32 0.72 -3.00 -1.36
CA ILE A 32 1.11 -1.79 -2.11
C ILE A 32 2.04 -2.17 -3.25
N GLU A 33 1.71 -1.70 -4.44
CA GLU A 33 2.55 -1.81 -5.64
C GLU A 33 3.05 -0.44 -6.09
N GLY A 34 4.10 -0.44 -6.91
CA GLY A 34 4.55 0.76 -7.61
C GLY A 34 5.08 1.86 -6.69
N ILE A 35 5.79 1.48 -5.62
CA ILE A 35 6.46 2.45 -4.73
C ILE A 35 7.63 3.07 -5.49
N ALA A 36 7.51 4.34 -5.84
CA ALA A 36 8.56 5.13 -6.45
C ALA A 36 8.96 6.27 -5.53
N ASP A 37 10.26 6.44 -5.32
CA ASP A 37 10.77 7.60 -4.62
C ASP A 37 10.69 8.88 -5.49
N PRO A 38 10.98 10.08 -4.95
CA PRO A 38 10.89 11.32 -5.70
C PRO A 38 11.88 11.42 -6.87
N ALA A 39 12.94 10.60 -6.90
CA ALA A 39 13.86 10.51 -8.02
C ALA A 39 13.29 9.62 -9.15
N GLY A 40 12.18 8.93 -8.91
CA GLY A 40 11.56 8.00 -9.83
C GLY A 40 12.17 6.61 -9.76
N ASP A 41 13.02 6.34 -8.75
CA ASP A 41 13.61 5.02 -8.57
C ASP A 41 12.56 4.10 -7.94
N PRO A 42 12.15 3.02 -8.65
CA PRO A 42 11.19 2.07 -8.10
C PRO A 42 11.88 1.31 -6.98
N ARG A 43 11.44 1.54 -5.74
CA ARG A 43 11.75 0.64 -4.64
C ARG A 43 10.77 -0.51 -4.75
N GLN A 44 11.00 -1.39 -5.73
CA GLN A 44 10.27 -2.65 -5.83
C GLN A 44 10.50 -3.43 -4.55
N ASP A 45 9.47 -3.48 -3.71
CA ASP A 45 8.94 -4.74 -3.23
C ASP A 45 7.49 -4.50 -2.83
N MET A 46 6.65 -5.41 -3.29
CA MET A 46 5.26 -5.49 -2.90
C MET A 46 5.21 -5.55 -1.36
N ALA A 47 4.78 -4.48 -0.72
CA ALA A 47 4.68 -4.47 0.73
C ALA A 47 3.35 -5.12 1.11
N ASP A 48 3.43 -6.33 1.64
CA ASP A 48 2.27 -6.95 2.28
C ASP A 48 1.94 -6.12 3.52
N VAL A 49 0.78 -5.46 3.48
CA VAL A 49 0.30 -4.64 4.60
C VAL A 49 -0.10 -5.54 5.77
N GLY A 50 -0.34 -6.84 5.50
CA GLY A 50 -0.74 -7.83 6.47
C GLY A 50 -2.15 -7.57 6.97
N GLY A 51 -3.02 -8.57 6.86
CA GLY A 51 -4.35 -8.50 7.46
C GLY A 51 -5.46 -8.96 6.55
N SER A 52 -6.58 -9.25 7.20
CA SER A 52 -7.85 -9.52 6.58
C SER A 52 -8.80 -8.42 7.03
N PHE A 53 -9.32 -7.66 6.06
CA PHE A 53 -10.21 -6.54 6.35
C PHE A 53 -11.64 -6.88 5.96
N ALA A 54 -12.60 -6.43 6.79
CA ALA A 54 -14.02 -6.65 6.55
C ALA A 54 -14.58 -5.75 5.42
N SER A 55 -13.84 -4.69 5.05
CA SER A 55 -14.24 -3.73 4.01
C SER A 55 -13.02 -3.15 3.27
N SER A 56 -13.26 -2.61 2.07
CA SER A 56 -12.24 -1.92 1.26
C SER A 56 -11.77 -0.61 1.90
N ASP A 57 -12.64 0.15 2.58
CA ASP A 57 -12.27 1.42 3.22
C ASP A 57 -11.27 1.21 4.36
N GLU A 58 -11.49 0.19 5.19
CA GLU A 58 -10.59 -0.19 6.28
C GLU A 58 -9.22 -0.67 5.74
N ALA A 59 -9.28 -1.45 4.66
CA ALA A 59 -8.12 -1.90 3.88
C ALA A 59 -7.28 -0.71 3.37
N ILE A 60 -7.91 0.27 2.72
CA ILE A 60 -7.26 1.48 2.17
C ILE A 60 -6.63 2.31 3.29
N ALA A 61 -7.39 2.58 4.37
CA ALA A 61 -6.90 3.38 5.49
C ALA A 61 -5.66 2.76 6.16
N THR A 62 -5.65 1.43 6.29
CA THR A 62 -4.52 0.69 6.87
C THR A 62 -3.30 0.76 5.95
N ALA A 63 -3.47 0.54 4.65
CA ALA A 63 -2.38 0.64 3.67
C ALA A 63 -1.78 2.05 3.58
N HIS A 64 -2.60 3.10 3.64
CA HIS A 64 -2.10 4.48 3.72
C HIS A 64 -1.24 4.70 4.97
N SER A 65 -1.73 4.25 6.14
CA SER A 65 -1.01 4.42 7.41
C SER A 65 0.33 3.67 7.40
N PHE A 66 0.35 2.45 6.85
CA PHE A 66 1.58 1.68 6.64
C PHE A 66 2.55 2.45 5.74
N MET A 67 2.10 2.96 4.58
CA MET A 67 2.97 3.67 3.64
C MET A 67 3.55 4.95 4.21
N HIS A 68 2.77 5.71 4.99
CA HIS A 68 3.29 6.91 5.63
C HIS A 68 4.42 6.57 6.61
N SER A 69 4.22 5.55 7.45
CA SER A 69 5.25 5.06 8.38
C SER A 69 6.50 4.56 7.65
N PHE A 70 6.33 3.80 6.57
CA PHE A 70 7.44 3.31 5.73
C PHE A 70 8.26 4.46 5.13
N ILE A 71 7.59 5.45 4.52
CA ILE A 71 8.25 6.61 3.91
C ILE A 71 8.93 7.47 4.97
N ASP A 72 8.28 7.70 6.10
CA ASP A 72 8.86 8.45 7.23
C ASP A 72 10.13 7.76 7.75
N ALA A 73 10.10 6.42 7.89
CA ALA A 73 11.27 5.64 8.29
C ALA A 73 12.40 5.67 7.24
N ALA A 74 12.06 5.64 5.95
CA ALA A 74 13.02 5.73 4.86
C ALA A 74 13.72 7.10 4.78
N GLN A 75 13.06 8.16 5.24
CA GLN A 75 13.62 9.53 5.27
C GLN A 75 14.29 9.90 6.59
N GLY A 76 13.96 9.21 7.69
CA GLY A 76 14.49 9.49 9.04
C GLY A 76 15.79 8.77 9.39
N GLN A 77 16.42 8.03 8.46
CA GLN A 77 17.70 7.34 8.67
C GLN A 77 18.94 8.15 8.25
N ASP A 78 18.81 9.47 8.11
CA ASP A 78 19.94 10.39 7.90
C ASP A 78 20.45 10.97 9.24
#